data_AF-A0A015J8K2-F1
#
_entry.id   AF-A0A015J8K2-F1
#
_cell.length_a   1.000
_cell.length_b   1.000
_cell.length_c   1.000
_cell.angle_alpha   90.00
_cell.angle_beta   90.00
_cell.angle_gamma   90.00
#
_symmetry.space_group_name_H-M   'P 1'
#
loop_
_entity.id
_entity.type
_entity.pdbx_description
1 polymer ?
#
loop_
_entity_poly.entity_id
_entity_poly.type
_entity_poly.pdbx_seq_one_letter_code
_entity_poly.pdbx_strand_id
1 'polypeptide(L)'
;MGWNDKNILETLKQDIQHIPVTVNVENCIIFIYGIGTSSREKWRYAGSGFQSSLLHMYERKQSIFVSRIEEKKCIVEIYRESALIKQFKGATPDEVWEKTGQLKKFTGTQLYGLDNPITKNLIQQY
;
A
#
# COMPACT_ATOMS: atom_id res chain seq x y z
N MET A 1 -31.59 -11.43 15.62
CA MET A 1 -30.92 -10.45 14.74
C MET A 1 -30.19 -11.23 13.65
N GLY A 2 -30.58 -11.06 12.37
CA GLY A 2 -30.22 -11.92 11.23
C GLY A 2 -28.77 -11.86 10.74
N TRP A 3 -27.79 -11.70 11.64
CA TRP A 3 -26.37 -11.55 11.27
C TRP A 3 -25.74 -12.83 10.71
N ASN A 4 -26.41 -13.97 10.84
CA ASN A 4 -26.02 -15.26 10.26
C ASN A 4 -26.77 -15.62 8.96
N ASP A 5 -27.57 -14.69 8.44
CA ASP A 5 -28.21 -14.91 7.14
C ASP A 5 -27.15 -14.83 6.04
N LYS A 6 -26.94 -15.95 5.34
CA LYS A 6 -25.98 -16.04 4.25
C LYS A 6 -26.25 -14.99 3.17
N ASN A 7 -27.50 -14.63 2.92
CA ASN A 7 -27.83 -13.62 1.92
C ASN A 7 -27.38 -12.22 2.35
N ILE A 8 -27.51 -11.88 3.64
CA ILE A 8 -27.03 -10.61 4.19
C ILE A 8 -25.50 -10.56 4.12
N LEU A 9 -24.82 -11.65 4.47
CA LEU A 9 -23.37 -11.74 4.42
C LEU A 9 -22.82 -11.64 2.98
N GLU A 10 -23.44 -12.33 2.02
CA GLU A 10 -23.05 -12.27 0.61
C GLU A 10 -23.32 -10.88 -0.01
N THR A 11 -24.43 -10.21 0.35
CA THR A 11 -24.72 -8.84 -0.09
C THR A 11 -23.70 -7.85 0.47
N LEU A 12 -23.35 -7.97 1.75
CA LEU A 12 -22.32 -7.12 2.37
C LEU A 12 -20.93 -7.35 1.77
N LYS A 13 -20.60 -8.58 1.34
CA LYS A 13 -19.34 -8.87 0.63
C LYS A 13 -19.32 -8.26 -0.77
N GLN A 14 -20.46 -8.21 -1.47
CA GLN A 14 -20.54 -7.61 -2.81
C GLN A 14 -20.28 -6.10 -2.78
N ASP A 15 -20.68 -5.42 -1.71
CA ASP A 15 -20.42 -3.98 -1.52
C ASP A 15 -19.00 -3.66 -1.05
N ILE A 16 -18.23 -4.65 -0.60
CA ILE A 16 -16.83 -4.46 -0.19
C ILE A 16 -15.95 -4.72 -1.42
N GLN A 17 -15.58 -3.64 -2.11
CA GLN A 17 -14.65 -3.74 -3.25
C GLN A 17 -13.30 -4.35 -2.84
N HIS A 18 -12.82 -4.11 -1.61
CA HIS A 18 -11.58 -4.70 -1.10
C HIS A 18 -11.60 -4.89 0.41
N ILE A 19 -11.13 -6.05 0.87
CA ILE A 19 -10.80 -6.28 2.28
C ILE A 19 -9.35 -5.81 2.48
N PRO A 20 -9.09 -4.83 3.35
CA PRO A 20 -7.73 -4.42 3.66
C PRO A 20 -6.92 -5.59 4.20
N VAL A 21 -5.65 -5.70 3.78
CA VAL A 21 -4.76 -6.77 4.22
C VAL A 21 -3.51 -6.22 4.86
N THR A 22 -3.01 -6.95 5.85
CA THR A 22 -1.73 -6.66 6.50
C THR A 22 -0.70 -7.67 6.01
N VAL A 23 0.44 -7.17 5.52
CA VAL A 23 1.58 -7.98 5.09
C VAL A 23 2.83 -7.58 5.85
N ASN A 24 3.70 -8.55 6.10
CA ASN A 24 4.97 -8.32 6.79
C ASN A 24 6.12 -8.37 5.80
N VAL A 25 7.02 -7.39 5.91
CA VAL A 25 8.33 -7.38 5.28
C VAL A 25 9.35 -7.25 6.41
N GLU A 26 9.85 -8.39 6.88
CA GLU A 26 10.64 -8.49 8.12
C GLU A 26 9.96 -7.76 9.30
N ASN A 27 10.52 -6.63 9.73
CA ASN A 27 10.03 -5.80 10.83
C ASN A 27 9.05 -4.69 10.39
N CYS A 28 8.78 -4.56 9.10
CA CYS A 28 7.84 -3.59 8.55
C CYS A 28 6.46 -4.23 8.39
N ILE A 29 5.50 -3.76 9.18
CA ILE A 29 4.09 -4.11 9.03
C ILE A 29 3.47 -3.13 8.03
N ILE A 30 3.02 -3.64 6.89
CA ILE A 30 2.46 -2.86 5.79
C ILE A 30 0.96 -3.17 5.71
N PHE A 31 0.15 -2.13 5.79
CA PHE A 31 -1.29 -2.18 5.67
C PHE A 31 -1.71 -1.73 4.27
N ILE A 32 -2.35 -2.61 3.52
CA ILE A 32 -2.79 -2.37 2.14
C ILE A 32 -4.31 -2.21 2.17
N TYR A 33 -4.80 -1.10 1.61
CA TYR A 33 -6.22 -0.73 1.70
C TYR A 33 -6.78 -0.14 0.40
N GLY A 34 -5.96 -0.03 -0.64
CA GLY A 34 -6.40 0.25 -2.01
C GLY A 34 -5.65 -0.64 -2.98
N ILE A 35 -6.37 -1.26 -3.91
CA ILE A 35 -5.77 -2.05 -4.99
C ILE A 35 -6.15 -1.37 -6.30
N GLY A 36 -5.12 -0.97 -7.03
CA GLY A 36 -5.20 -0.56 -8.41
C GLY A 36 -4.26 -1.45 -9.22
N THR A 37 -4.64 -1.78 -10.44
CA THR A 37 -3.85 -2.66 -11.32
C THR A 37 -3.42 -1.94 -12.59
N SER A 38 -2.35 -2.44 -13.23
CA SER A 38 -1.86 -1.96 -14.52
C SER A 38 -1.01 -3.01 -15.22
N SER A 39 -0.67 -2.77 -16.48
CA SER A 39 0.28 -3.60 -17.24
C SER A 39 1.76 -3.34 -16.91
N ARG A 40 2.08 -2.55 -15.87
CA ARG A 40 3.47 -2.13 -15.57
C ARG A 40 4.17 -3.15 -14.66
N GLU A 41 5.01 -3.98 -15.27
CA GLU A 41 5.80 -4.99 -14.54
C GLU A 41 6.72 -4.39 -13.46
N LYS A 42 7.33 -3.22 -13.73
CA LYS A 42 8.16 -2.50 -12.74
C LYS A 42 7.38 -2.09 -11.48
N TRP A 43 6.05 -2.06 -11.56
CA TRP A 43 5.16 -1.76 -10.45
C TRP A 43 4.50 -3.03 -9.92
N ARG A 44 5.02 -4.21 -10.27
CA ARG A 44 4.44 -5.53 -9.95
C ARG A 44 2.96 -5.61 -10.37
N TYR A 45 2.63 -5.02 -11.51
CA TYR A 45 1.27 -4.93 -12.05
C TYR A 45 0.30 -4.13 -11.17
N ALA A 46 0.77 -3.46 -10.12
CA ALA A 46 -0.03 -2.45 -9.44
C ALA A 46 -0.16 -1.20 -10.31
N GLY A 47 -1.19 -0.41 -10.05
CA GLY A 47 -1.60 0.73 -10.86
C GLY A 47 -2.33 1.78 -10.06
N SER A 48 -2.94 2.74 -10.77
CA SER A 48 -3.65 3.86 -10.17
C SER A 48 -4.72 3.36 -9.21
N GLY A 49 -4.71 3.87 -7.97
CA GLY A 49 -5.60 3.41 -6.90
C GLY A 49 -4.96 2.44 -5.91
N PHE A 50 -3.73 1.97 -6.16
CA PHE A 50 -2.99 1.21 -5.16
C PHE A 50 -2.59 2.12 -3.99
N GLN A 51 -2.89 1.70 -2.76
CA GLN A 51 -2.55 2.41 -1.54
C GLN A 51 -2.14 1.45 -0.43
N SER A 52 -1.02 1.78 0.21
CA SER A 52 -0.56 1.10 1.41
C SER A 52 0.07 2.06 2.41
N SER A 53 0.24 1.61 3.65
CA SER A 53 0.89 2.39 4.68
C SER A 53 1.70 1.52 5.62
N LEU A 54 2.77 2.08 6.17
CA LEU A 54 3.54 1.45 7.24
C LEU A 54 3.90 2.47 8.32
N LEU A 55 4.11 1.98 9.54
CA LEU A 55 4.58 2.79 10.66
C LEU A 55 6.12 2.78 10.70
N HIS A 56 6.72 3.95 10.72
CA HIS A 56 8.17 4.08 10.87
C HIS A 56 8.54 5.40 11.58
N MET A 57 9.70 5.42 12.21
CA MET A 57 10.22 6.65 12.81
C MET A 57 10.73 7.59 11.71
N TYR A 58 10.33 8.86 11.80
CA TYR A 58 10.86 9.92 10.96
C TYR A 58 11.20 11.10 11.87
N GLU A 59 12.39 11.69 11.76
CA GLU A 59 12.81 12.81 12.64
C GLU A 59 12.59 12.52 14.15
N ARG A 60 12.89 11.28 14.58
CA ARG A 60 12.76 10.80 15.97
C ARG A 60 11.33 10.74 16.53
N LYS A 61 10.30 10.83 15.69
CA LYS A 61 8.90 10.62 16.09
C LYS A 61 8.22 9.58 15.21
N GLN A 62 7.33 8.78 15.79
CA GLN A 62 6.53 7.81 15.04
C GLN A 62 5.67 8.55 14.00
N SER A 63 5.69 8.06 12.76
CA SER A 63 4.99 8.65 11.62
C SER A 63 4.42 7.56 10.73
N ILE A 64 3.40 7.90 9.94
CA ILE A 64 2.80 6.98 8.96
C ILE A 64 3.39 7.31 7.61
N PHE A 65 3.97 6.31 6.95
CA PHE A 65 4.42 6.40 5.58
C PHE A 65 3.31 5.85 4.70
N VAL A 66 2.70 6.68 3.87
CA VAL A 66 1.63 6.34 2.95
C VAL A 66 2.20 6.24 1.55
N SER A 67 2.17 5.04 0.98
CA SER A 67 2.60 4.74 -0.39
C SER A 67 1.38 4.70 -1.31
N ARG A 68 1.43 5.42 -2.43
CA ARG A 68 0.33 5.49 -3.41
C ARG A 68 0.85 5.36 -4.83
N ILE A 69 0.06 4.72 -5.69
CA ILE A 69 0.29 4.72 -7.13
C ILE A 69 -0.84 5.52 -7.78
N GLU A 70 -0.44 6.51 -8.59
CA GLU A 70 -1.30 7.26 -9.50
C GLU A 70 -0.84 6.97 -10.93
N GLU A 71 -1.67 7.26 -11.95
CA GLU A 71 -1.48 6.86 -13.36
C GLU A 71 -0.04 6.86 -13.90
N LYS A 72 0.79 7.84 -13.51
CA LYS A 72 2.16 7.99 -14.02
C LYS A 72 3.25 8.12 -12.96
N LYS A 73 2.92 7.97 -11.67
CA LYS A 73 3.88 8.22 -10.58
C LYS A 73 3.57 7.37 -9.34
N CYS A 74 4.64 7.05 -8.64
CA CYS A 74 4.62 6.49 -7.30
C CYS A 74 4.88 7.62 -6.30
N ILE A 75 4.16 7.62 -5.19
CA ILE A 75 4.16 8.69 -4.19
C ILE A 75 4.40 8.05 -2.82
N VAL A 76 5.28 8.66 -2.02
CA VAL A 76 5.40 8.35 -0.59
C VAL A 76 5.17 9.64 0.18
N GLU A 77 4.22 9.60 1.10
CA GLU A 77 3.88 10.70 1.98
C GLU A 77 4.14 10.31 3.43
N ILE A 78 4.62 11.26 4.22
CA ILE A 78 4.83 11.07 5.64
C ILE A 78 3.81 11.92 6.38
N TYR A 79 2.96 11.27 7.16
CA TYR A 79 1.96 11.90 8.00
C TYR A 79 2.31 11.77 9.48
N ARG A 80 1.99 12.81 10.25
CA ARG A 80 2.06 12.81 11.71
C ARG A 80 0.94 13.69 12.24
N GLU A 81 0.19 13.20 13.23
CA GLU A 81 -0.93 13.95 13.83
C GLU A 81 -1.91 14.48 12.76
N SER A 82 -2.19 13.64 11.76
CA SER A 82 -3.03 13.97 10.59
C SER A 82 -2.50 15.07 9.66
N ALA A 83 -1.32 15.62 9.91
CA ALA A 83 -0.67 16.59 9.04
C ALA A 83 0.32 15.92 8.07
N LEU A 84 0.30 16.37 6.81
CA LEU A 84 1.31 16.00 5.82
C LEU A 84 2.63 16.71 6.15
N ILE A 85 3.67 15.93 6.46
CA ILE A 85 5.00 16.44 6.80
C ILE A 85 5.86 16.57 5.55
N LYS A 86 5.84 15.53 4.69
CA LYS A 86 6.66 15.49 3.49
C LYS A 86 6.06 14.58 2.44
N GLN A 87 6.30 14.93 1.17
CA GLN A 87 5.87 14.16 0.02
C GLN A 87 7.06 13.93 -0.92
N PHE A 88 7.19 12.70 -1.39
CA PHE A 88 8.16 12.26 -2.38
C PHE A 88 7.43 11.70 -3.59
N LYS A 89 7.99 11.92 -4.78
CA LYS A 89 7.46 11.40 -6.05
C LYS A 89 8.57 10.74 -6.85
N GLY A 90 8.25 9.65 -7.53
CA GLY A 90 9.14 8.94 -8.44
C GLY A 90 8.36 8.23 -9.54
N ALA A 91 9.06 7.79 -10.58
CA ALA A 91 8.47 7.01 -11.68
C ALA A 91 8.25 5.54 -11.28
N THR A 92 8.98 5.03 -10.28
CA THR A 92 8.83 3.66 -9.77
C THR A 92 8.75 3.64 -8.24
N PRO A 93 8.24 2.55 -7.64
CA PRO A 93 8.25 2.37 -6.19
C PRO A 93 9.66 2.50 -5.60
N ASP A 94 10.66 1.93 -6.27
CA ASP A 94 12.05 1.98 -5.82
C ASP A 94 12.61 3.40 -5.84
N GLU A 95 12.41 4.14 -6.93
CA GLU A 95 12.91 5.51 -7.06
C GLU A 95 12.30 6.43 -5.99
N VAL A 96 11.01 6.29 -5.70
CA VAL A 96 10.37 7.15 -4.70
C VAL A 96 10.82 6.81 -3.27
N TRP A 97 10.99 5.52 -2.94
CA TRP A 97 11.48 5.12 -1.63
C TRP A 97 12.95 5.47 -1.41
N GLU A 98 13.79 5.36 -2.45
CA GLU A 98 15.18 5.80 -2.40
C GLU A 98 15.27 7.30 -2.04
N LYS A 99 14.42 8.14 -2.62
CA LYS A 99 14.34 9.58 -2.31
C LYS A 99 13.96 9.89 -0.86
N THR A 100 13.28 8.99 -0.16
CA THR A 100 12.95 9.17 1.27
C THR A 100 14.21 9.09 2.15
N GLY A 101 15.23 8.36 1.68
CA GLY A 101 16.43 8.03 2.47
C GLY A 101 16.17 7.10 3.67
N GLN A 102 14.96 6.60 3.85
CA GLN A 102 14.56 5.71 4.94
C GLN A 102 14.63 4.24 4.50
N LEU A 103 14.70 3.32 5.47
CA LEU A 103 14.51 1.88 5.23
C LEU A 103 15.35 1.29 4.08
N LYS A 104 16.56 1.83 3.84
CA LYS A 104 17.44 1.53 2.68
C LYS A 104 17.82 0.07 2.48
N LYS A 105 17.55 -0.80 3.46
CA LYS A 105 17.72 -2.25 3.34
C LYS A 105 16.71 -2.87 2.37
N PHE A 106 15.54 -2.26 2.20
CA PHE A 106 14.43 -2.80 1.43
C PHE A 106 14.29 -2.07 0.09
N THR A 107 13.77 -2.78 -0.92
CA THR A 107 13.34 -2.15 -2.17
C THR A 107 12.04 -1.38 -1.95
N GLY A 108 11.74 -0.44 -2.84
CA GLY A 108 10.47 0.25 -2.81
C GLY A 108 9.29 -0.68 -3.10
N THR A 109 9.46 -1.69 -3.97
CA THR A 109 8.41 -2.70 -4.19
C THR A 109 8.09 -3.49 -2.92
N GLN A 110 9.10 -3.82 -2.11
CA GLN A 110 8.91 -4.45 -0.81
C GLN A 110 8.17 -3.52 0.15
N LEU A 111 8.58 -2.25 0.25
CA LEU A 111 7.99 -1.27 1.16
C LEU A 111 6.57 -0.82 0.76
N TYR A 112 6.18 -0.97 -0.51
CA TYR A 112 4.79 -0.86 -0.94
C TYR A 112 3.95 -2.09 -0.55
N GLY A 113 4.59 -3.23 -0.24
CA GLY A 113 3.95 -4.52 0.03
C GLY A 113 3.68 -5.35 -1.23
N LEU A 114 4.21 -4.95 -2.39
CA LEU A 114 3.92 -5.55 -3.70
C LEU A 114 4.56 -6.91 -3.92
N ASP A 115 5.66 -7.19 -3.23
CA ASP A 115 6.36 -8.47 -3.37
C ASP A 115 5.69 -9.60 -2.58
N ASN A 116 4.77 -9.27 -1.66
CA ASN A 116 4.07 -10.25 -0.84
C ASN A 116 3.10 -11.11 -1.68
N PRO A 117 3.04 -12.44 -1.47
CA PRO A 117 2.14 -13.32 -2.21
C PRO A 117 0.66 -12.93 -2.12
N ILE A 118 0.19 -12.45 -0.96
CA ILE A 118 -1.20 -12.02 -0.77
C ILE A 118 -1.50 -10.84 -1.71
N THR A 119 -0.64 -9.82 -1.71
CA THR A 119 -0.78 -8.65 -2.57
C THR A 119 -0.74 -9.02 -4.05
N LYS A 120 0.16 -9.92 -4.45
CA LYS A 120 0.23 -10.41 -5.84
C LYS A 120 -1.05 -11.10 -6.27
N ASN A 121 -1.59 -11.96 -5.43
CA ASN A 121 -2.86 -12.64 -5.70
C ASN A 121 -4.01 -11.63 -5.83
N LEU A 122 -4.07 -10.61 -4.96
CA LEU A 122 -5.07 -9.56 -5.05
C LEU A 122 -4.97 -8.77 -6.36
N ILE A 123 -3.75 -8.40 -6.78
CA ILE A 123 -3.53 -7.69 -8.04
C ILE A 123 -3.90 -8.55 -9.25
N GLN A 124 -3.71 -9.87 -9.20
CA GLN A 124 -4.02 -10.78 -10.31
C GLN A 124 -5.51 -11.12 -10.43
N GLN A 125 -6.32 -10.87 -9.39
CA GLN A 125 -7.76 -11.11 -9.40
C GLN A 125 -8.55 -9.99 -10.11
N TYR A 126 -7.86 -8.90 -10.48
CA TYR A 126 -8.40 -7.72 -11.17
C TYR A 126 -7.80 -7.58 -12.57
#